data_AF-A0A5B7ZW63-F1
#
_entry.id   AF-A0A5B7ZW63-F1
#
_cell.length_a   1.000
_cell.length_b   1.000
_cell.length_c   1.000
_cell.angle_alpha   90.00
_cell.angle_beta   90.00
_cell.angle_gamma   90.00
#
_symmetry.space_group_name_H-M   'P 1'
#
loop_
_entity.id
_entity.type
_entity.pdbx_description
1 polymer ?
#
loop_
_entity_poly.entity_id
_entity_poly.type
_entity_poly.pdbx_seq_one_letter_code
_entity_poly.pdbx_strand_id
1 'polypeptide(L)'
;MATLSSVYTAFPDVYDEHGQLIAVLHYYPADYLLHVLWKGNLTGNEVIRVAEAAIPLQQQFPFQLVLDDKTEATGDWSDAFPFIEFEWLPQAMQQGLRAFAYVFSPEYHDQLTSFDFLESLTSHNLAVETFYDVDTAWEWLHKHNIHV
;
A
#
# COMPACT_ATOMS: atom_id res chain seq x y z
N MET A 1 12.05 19.37 0.37
CA MET A 1 11.30 18.27 -0.26
C MET A 1 11.91 17.00 0.26
N ALA A 2 11.16 16.22 1.03
CA ALA A 2 11.63 14.90 1.42
C ALA A 2 11.52 14.01 0.19
N THR A 3 12.58 13.30 -0.17
CA THR A 3 12.57 12.31 -1.27
C THR A 3 12.69 10.93 -0.66
N LEU A 4 12.08 9.93 -1.27
CA LEU A 4 12.29 8.55 -0.86
C LEU A 4 13.79 8.24 -0.90
N SER A 5 14.26 7.48 0.10
CA SER A 5 15.66 7.06 0.15
C SER A 5 16.01 6.26 -1.11
N SER A 6 17.26 6.32 -1.56
CA SER A 6 17.76 5.42 -2.61
C SER A 6 18.16 4.04 -2.06
N VAL A 7 18.15 3.88 -0.74
CA VAL A 7 18.49 2.63 -0.04
C VAL A 7 17.21 1.91 0.38
N TYR A 8 16.94 0.79 -0.26
CA TYR A 8 15.81 -0.08 0.03
C TYR A 8 16.17 -1.56 -0.15
N THR A 9 15.37 -2.42 0.48
CA THR A 9 15.35 -3.85 0.21
C THR A 9 14.25 -4.13 -0.80
N ALA A 10 14.61 -4.65 -1.97
CA ALA A 10 13.63 -5.15 -2.93
C ALA A 10 13.18 -6.55 -2.53
N PHE A 11 11.87 -6.77 -2.49
CA PHE A 11 11.30 -8.10 -2.36
C PHE A 11 11.05 -8.71 -3.75
N PRO A 12 10.79 -10.03 -3.83
CA PRO A 12 10.40 -10.65 -5.09
C PRO A 12 9.18 -9.96 -5.69
N ASP A 13 9.25 -9.68 -6.98
CA ASP A 13 8.13 -9.19 -7.77
C ASP A 13 6.94 -10.15 -7.66
N VAL A 14 5.73 -9.59 -7.59
CA VAL A 14 4.49 -10.36 -7.52
C VAL A 14 3.86 -10.43 -8.90
N TYR A 15 3.55 -11.65 -9.34
CA TYR A 15 2.94 -11.93 -10.64
C TYR A 15 1.55 -12.55 -10.46
N ASP A 16 0.65 -12.33 -11.42
CA ASP A 16 -0.64 -13.02 -11.49
C ASP A 16 -0.50 -14.47 -11.99
N GLU A 17 -1.64 -15.15 -12.17
CA GLU A 17 -1.69 -16.55 -12.64
C GLU A 17 -1.22 -16.73 -14.09
N HIS A 18 -1.13 -15.64 -14.85
CA HIS A 18 -0.69 -15.60 -16.23
C HIS A 18 0.77 -15.16 -16.38
N GLY A 19 1.45 -14.86 -15.27
CA GLY A 19 2.83 -14.38 -15.25
C GLY A 19 2.98 -12.89 -15.57
N GLN A 20 1.89 -12.12 -15.51
CA GLN A 20 1.92 -10.68 -15.63
C GLN A 20 2.36 -10.06 -14.31
N LEU A 21 3.25 -9.09 -14.36
CA LEU A 21 3.69 -8.35 -13.17
C LEU A 21 2.54 -7.48 -12.64
N ILE A 22 2.18 -7.67 -11.37
CA ILE A 22 1.07 -6.95 -10.71
C ILE A 22 1.52 -6.07 -9.55
N ALA A 23 2.65 -6.36 -8.91
CA ALA A 23 3.22 -5.46 -7.92
C ALA A 23 4.74 -5.62 -7.76
N VAL A 24 5.38 -4.49 -7.41
CA VAL A 24 6.77 -4.43 -6.95
C VAL A 24 6.77 -3.90 -5.52
N LEU A 25 7.49 -4.56 -4.63
CA LEU A 25 7.51 -4.25 -3.19
C LEU A 25 8.92 -3.80 -2.78
N HIS A 26 9.01 -2.58 -2.24
CA HIS A 26 10.26 -2.02 -1.72
C HIS A 26 10.11 -1.67 -0.23
N TYR A 27 11.03 -2.16 0.58
CA TYR A 27 11.10 -1.81 2.00
C TYR A 27 12.23 -0.83 2.27
N TYR A 28 11.90 0.32 2.86
CA TYR A 28 12.85 1.35 3.26
C TYR A 28 13.07 1.28 4.77
N PRO A 29 14.18 0.66 5.23
CA PRO A 29 14.38 0.35 6.65
C PRO A 29 14.60 1.58 7.52
N ALA A 30 15.13 2.67 6.97
CA ALA A 30 15.34 3.92 7.71
C ALA A 30 14.01 4.54 8.18
N ASP A 31 12.94 4.27 7.43
CA ASP A 31 11.64 4.90 7.61
C ASP A 31 10.56 3.90 8.04
N TYR A 32 10.92 2.62 8.21
CA TYR A 32 9.96 1.53 8.44
C TYR A 32 8.80 1.59 7.43
N LEU A 33 9.12 1.84 6.17
CA LEU A 33 8.17 2.09 5.09
C LEU A 33 8.14 0.90 4.12
N LEU A 34 6.94 0.42 3.83
CA LEU A 34 6.68 -0.44 2.67
C LEU A 34 6.08 0.40 1.54
N HIS A 35 6.75 0.44 0.39
CA HIS A 35 6.21 0.98 -0.85
C HIS A 35 5.72 -0.19 -1.71
N VAL A 36 4.44 -0.11 -2.09
CA VAL A 36 3.77 -1.08 -2.97
C VAL A 36 3.47 -0.37 -4.28
N LEU A 37 4.25 -0.66 -5.32
CA LEU A 37 3.98 -0.18 -6.67
C LEU A 37 3.14 -1.21 -7.42
N TRP A 38 1.86 -0.91 -7.59
CA TRP A 38 0.92 -1.73 -8.34
C TRP A 38 1.09 -1.52 -9.85
N LYS A 39 0.86 -2.59 -10.63
CA LYS A 39 0.99 -2.55 -12.08
C LYS A 39 -0.15 -3.30 -12.76
N GLY A 40 -0.55 -2.79 -13.93
CA GLY A 40 -1.51 -3.45 -14.81
C GLY A 40 -2.96 -3.33 -14.32
N ASN A 41 -3.81 -4.19 -14.86
CA ASN A 41 -5.25 -4.19 -14.57
C ASN A 41 -5.56 -5.13 -13.41
N LEU A 42 -5.80 -4.56 -12.23
CA LEU A 42 -6.04 -5.26 -10.98
C LEU A 42 -7.50 -5.72 -10.89
N THR A 43 -7.69 -6.92 -10.38
CA THR A 43 -8.97 -7.37 -9.81
C THR A 43 -8.81 -7.63 -8.32
N GLY A 44 -9.89 -8.03 -7.64
CA GLY A 44 -9.81 -8.41 -6.24
C GLY A 44 -8.78 -9.51 -5.95
N ASN A 45 -8.62 -10.46 -6.88
CA ASN A 45 -7.67 -11.57 -6.71
C ASN A 45 -6.21 -11.10 -6.72
N GLU A 46 -5.85 -10.17 -7.60
CA GLU A 46 -4.50 -9.59 -7.64
C GLU A 46 -4.19 -8.80 -6.37
N VAL A 47 -5.17 -8.04 -5.86
CA VAL A 47 -5.00 -7.29 -4.61
C VAL A 47 -4.80 -8.22 -3.42
N ILE A 48 -5.62 -9.27 -3.30
CA ILE A 48 -5.49 -10.29 -2.24
C ILE A 48 -4.12 -10.96 -2.33
N ARG A 49 -3.69 -11.37 -3.54
CA ARG A 49 -2.40 -12.03 -3.76
C ARG A 49 -1.22 -11.19 -3.28
N VAL A 50 -1.22 -9.90 -3.59
CA VAL A 50 -0.15 -8.97 -3.15
C VAL A 50 -0.21 -8.74 -1.64
N ALA A 51 -1.41 -8.58 -1.08
CA ALA A 51 -1.58 -8.43 0.37
C ALA A 51 -1.09 -9.67 1.13
N GLU A 52 -1.41 -10.87 0.66
CA GLU A 52 -0.92 -12.14 1.22
C GLU A 52 0.60 -12.27 1.12
N ALA A 53 1.20 -11.83 0.00
CA ALA A 53 2.66 -11.82 -0.16
C ALA A 53 3.35 -10.87 0.84
N ALA A 54 2.67 -9.80 1.28
CA ALA A 54 3.20 -8.84 2.25
C ALA A 54 3.11 -9.31 3.71
N ILE A 55 2.16 -10.18 4.07
CA ILE A 55 1.97 -10.69 5.45
C ILE A 55 3.25 -11.35 6.01
N PRO A 56 3.90 -12.34 5.35
CA PRO A 56 5.10 -12.96 5.90
C PRO A 56 6.28 -11.98 5.97
N LEU A 57 6.28 -10.94 5.13
CA LEU A 57 7.30 -9.91 5.13
C LEU A 57 7.19 -9.01 6.37
N GLN A 58 5.98 -8.70 6.85
CA GLN A 58 5.77 -7.91 8.08
C GLN A 58 6.47 -8.51 9.30
N GLN A 59 6.54 -9.84 9.41
CA GLN A 59 7.19 -10.51 10.54
C GLN A 59 8.72 -10.34 10.55
N GLN A 60 9.32 -10.24 9.36
CA GLN A 60 10.78 -10.12 9.20
C GLN A 60 11.23 -8.66 9.05
N PHE A 61 10.36 -7.83 8.46
CA PHE A 61 10.59 -6.44 8.11
C PHE A 61 9.40 -5.62 8.62
N PRO A 62 9.38 -5.30 9.92
CA PRO A 62 8.28 -4.53 10.48
C PRO A 62 8.20 -3.17 9.80
N PHE A 63 7.02 -2.79 9.35
CA PHE A 63 6.76 -1.48 8.78
C PHE A 63 5.62 -0.78 9.53
N GLN A 64 5.74 0.53 9.65
CA GLN A 64 4.77 1.41 10.30
C GLN A 64 4.06 2.29 9.28
N LEU A 65 4.61 2.40 8.08
CA LEU A 65 4.12 3.25 7.00
C LEU A 65 3.92 2.39 5.76
N VAL A 66 2.83 2.65 5.05
CA VAL A 66 2.59 2.08 3.71
C VAL A 66 2.38 3.22 2.72
N LEU A 67 3.14 3.20 1.63
CA LEU A 67 2.90 4.02 0.44
C LEU A 67 2.31 3.09 -0.63
N ASP A 68 1.01 3.22 -0.84
CA ASP A 68 0.23 2.44 -1.80
C ASP A 68 0.16 3.19 -3.13
N ASP A 69 0.98 2.76 -4.08
CA ASP A 69 1.21 3.47 -5.34
C ASP A 69 0.51 2.79 -6.50
N LYS A 70 -0.61 3.36 -6.95
CA LYS A 70 -1.39 2.87 -8.09
C LYS A 70 -1.19 3.69 -9.36
N THR A 71 -0.11 4.48 -9.45
CA THR A 71 0.15 5.33 -10.62
C THR A 71 0.29 4.55 -11.93
N GLU A 72 0.67 3.27 -11.86
CA GLU A 72 0.80 2.34 -13.00
C GLU A 72 -0.27 1.23 -13.03
N ALA A 73 -1.31 1.35 -12.21
CA ALA A 73 -2.38 0.36 -12.10
C ALA A 73 -3.73 0.93 -12.51
N THR A 74 -4.62 0.03 -12.92
CA THR A 74 -6.01 0.30 -13.28
C THR A 74 -6.88 -0.85 -12.80
N GLY A 75 -8.20 -0.73 -12.91
CA GLY A 75 -9.13 -1.85 -12.78
C GLY A 75 -9.86 -1.89 -11.44
N ASP A 76 -10.99 -2.59 -11.45
CA ASP A 76 -11.85 -2.69 -10.28
C ASP A 76 -11.45 -3.86 -9.38
N TRP A 77 -10.96 -3.51 -8.19
CA TRP A 77 -10.54 -4.44 -7.16
C TRP A 77 -11.45 -4.44 -5.92
N SER A 78 -12.65 -3.86 -6.02
CA SER A 78 -13.64 -3.78 -4.93
C SER A 78 -13.91 -5.12 -4.23
N ASP A 79 -13.86 -6.23 -4.97
CA ASP A 79 -14.03 -7.59 -4.43
C ASP A 79 -12.96 -7.96 -3.37
N ALA A 80 -11.83 -7.26 -3.30
CA ALA A 80 -10.81 -7.47 -2.27
C ALA A 80 -11.13 -6.80 -0.93
N PHE A 81 -12.09 -5.86 -0.85
CA PHE A 81 -12.32 -5.09 0.38
C PHE A 81 -12.53 -5.95 1.62
N PRO A 82 -13.37 -7.01 1.60
CA PRO A 82 -13.58 -7.79 2.81
C PRO A 82 -12.28 -8.43 3.31
N PHE A 83 -11.41 -8.86 2.41
CA PHE A 83 -10.11 -9.41 2.78
C PHE A 83 -9.21 -8.33 3.38
N ILE A 84 -9.13 -7.16 2.76
CA ILE A 84 -8.27 -6.09 3.26
C ILE A 84 -8.75 -5.58 4.62
N GLU A 85 -10.06 -5.39 4.79
CA GLU A 85 -10.66 -4.89 6.03
C GLU A 85 -10.57 -5.91 7.18
N PHE A 86 -10.93 -7.17 6.93
CA PHE A 86 -11.08 -8.17 8.00
C PHE A 86 -9.87 -9.07 8.22
N GLU A 87 -8.98 -9.21 7.23
CA GLU A 87 -7.81 -10.10 7.33
C GLU A 87 -6.49 -9.32 7.35
N TRP A 88 -6.23 -8.47 6.36
CA TRP A 88 -4.94 -7.78 6.23
C TRP A 88 -4.78 -6.65 7.24
N LEU A 89 -5.75 -5.73 7.34
CA LEU A 89 -5.66 -4.54 8.16
C LEU A 89 -5.43 -4.86 9.65
N PRO A 90 -6.18 -5.79 10.27
CA PRO A 90 -5.96 -6.12 11.67
C PRO A 90 -4.55 -6.63 11.94
N GLN A 91 -3.99 -7.44 11.03
CA GLN A 91 -2.63 -7.94 11.14
C GLN A 91 -1.61 -6.81 11.00
N ALA A 92 -1.77 -5.94 9.99
CA ALA A 92 -0.88 -4.81 9.78
C ALA A 92 -0.87 -3.86 11.00
N MET A 93 -2.04 -3.57 11.56
CA MET A 93 -2.16 -2.75 12.76
C MET A 93 -1.54 -3.41 14.00
N GLN A 94 -1.70 -4.72 14.18
CA GLN A 94 -1.05 -5.46 15.27
C GLN A 94 0.48 -5.43 15.17
N GLN A 95 1.02 -5.34 13.95
CA GLN A 95 2.45 -5.19 13.69
C GLN A 95 2.93 -3.72 13.77
N GLY A 96 2.03 -2.78 14.05
CA GLY A 96 2.36 -1.38 14.32
C GLY A 96 2.19 -0.45 13.12
N LEU A 97 1.36 -0.79 12.13
CA LEU A 97 0.96 0.15 11.08
C LEU A 97 0.34 1.42 11.70
N ARG A 98 0.83 2.59 11.28
CA ARG A 98 0.43 3.91 11.79
C ARG A 98 -0.18 4.81 10.74
N ALA A 99 0.35 4.75 9.52
CA ALA A 99 -0.10 5.61 8.44
C ALA A 99 -0.10 4.87 7.10
N PHE A 100 -1.08 5.20 6.28
CA PHE A 100 -1.29 4.64 4.95
C PHE A 100 -1.53 5.79 3.97
N ALA A 101 -0.67 5.95 2.98
CA ALA A 101 -0.84 6.93 1.91
C ALA A 101 -1.25 6.22 0.62
N TYR A 102 -2.34 6.66 0.01
CA TYR A 102 -2.85 6.10 -1.23
C TYR A 102 -2.59 7.07 -2.39
N VAL A 103 -1.83 6.64 -3.39
CA VAL A 103 -1.56 7.41 -4.60
C VAL A 103 -2.43 6.89 -5.73
N PHE A 104 -3.33 7.75 -6.21
CA PHE A 104 -4.27 7.40 -7.27
C PHE A 104 -3.59 7.10 -8.60
N SER A 105 -4.23 6.20 -9.37
CA SER A 105 -3.99 6.10 -10.80
C SER A 105 -4.40 7.41 -11.50
N PRO A 106 -3.69 7.84 -12.57
CA PRO A 106 -4.12 8.95 -13.41
C PRO A 106 -5.47 8.70 -14.09
N GLU A 107 -5.86 7.44 -14.24
CA GLU A 107 -7.10 7.02 -14.86
C GLU A 107 -8.22 7.02 -13.79
N TYR A 108 -9.16 7.95 -13.91
CA TYR A 108 -10.24 8.24 -12.95
C TYR A 108 -11.23 7.07 -12.66
N HIS A 109 -10.98 5.85 -13.14
CA HIS A 109 -11.95 4.75 -13.09
C HIS A 109 -12.18 4.20 -11.68
N ASP A 110 -11.20 4.32 -10.77
CA ASP A 110 -11.21 3.57 -9.50
C ASP A 110 -11.47 4.45 -8.25
N GLN A 111 -11.89 5.71 -8.44
CA GLN A 111 -12.04 6.65 -7.32
C GLN A 111 -13.09 6.20 -6.31
N LEU A 112 -14.26 5.70 -6.75
CA LEU A 112 -15.33 5.26 -5.85
C LEU A 112 -14.89 4.06 -4.99
N THR A 113 -14.31 3.04 -5.62
CA THR A 113 -13.70 1.89 -4.96
C THR A 113 -12.65 2.34 -3.94
N SER A 114 -11.79 3.30 -4.30
CA SER A 114 -10.80 3.82 -3.37
C SER A 114 -11.43 4.49 -2.14
N PHE A 115 -12.52 5.26 -2.29
CA PHE A 115 -13.13 5.99 -1.17
C PHE A 115 -13.73 5.07 -0.11
N ASP A 116 -14.47 4.04 -0.49
CA ASP A 116 -15.07 3.09 0.47
C ASP A 116 -13.99 2.38 1.29
N PHE A 117 -12.89 1.99 0.62
CA PHE A 117 -11.73 1.41 1.27
C PHE A 117 -11.08 2.36 2.28
N LEU A 118 -10.84 3.62 1.89
CA LEU A 118 -10.19 4.61 2.75
C LEU A 118 -11.06 4.98 3.97
N GLU A 119 -12.39 4.99 3.81
CA GLU A 119 -13.34 5.21 4.91
C GLU A 119 -13.25 4.08 5.95
N SER A 120 -13.17 2.82 5.50
CA SER A 120 -12.97 1.68 6.40
C SER A 120 -11.65 1.80 7.18
N LEU A 121 -10.54 2.14 6.51
CA LEU A 121 -9.26 2.32 7.19
C LEU A 121 -9.30 3.43 8.26
N THR A 122 -9.93 4.55 7.92
CA THR A 122 -10.07 5.70 8.84
C THR A 122 -10.93 5.34 10.05
N SER A 123 -11.95 4.51 9.86
CA SER A 123 -12.83 4.00 10.93
C SER A 123 -12.07 3.17 11.97
N HIS A 124 -10.92 2.59 11.60
CA HIS A 124 -10.04 1.86 12.50
C HIS A 124 -9.00 2.74 13.22
N ASN A 125 -9.17 4.08 13.21
CA ASN A 125 -8.20 5.05 13.77
C ASN A 125 -6.82 5.02 13.10
N LEU A 126 -6.71 4.50 11.87
CA LEU A 126 -5.49 4.59 11.08
C LEU A 126 -5.37 5.99 10.45
N ALA A 127 -4.18 6.58 10.45
CA ALA A 127 -3.96 7.80 9.68
C ALA A 127 -3.94 7.44 8.20
N VAL A 128 -4.88 7.98 7.42
CA VAL A 128 -4.99 7.71 6.00
C VAL A 128 -5.15 9.01 5.23
N GLU A 129 -4.43 9.14 4.13
CA GLU A 129 -4.54 10.31 3.24
C GLU A 129 -4.32 9.89 1.78
N THR A 130 -4.92 10.65 0.88
CA THR A 130 -4.86 10.39 -0.56
C THR A 130 -4.04 11.42 -1.32
N PHE A 131 -3.39 10.98 -2.40
CA PHE A 131 -2.45 11.78 -3.17
C PHE A 131 -2.57 11.46 -4.66
N TYR A 132 -2.04 12.37 -5.47
CA TYR A 132 -1.93 12.22 -6.93
C TYR A 132 -0.47 12.07 -7.38
N ASP A 133 0.48 12.12 -6.45
CA ASP A 133 1.90 11.96 -6.68
C ASP A 133 2.60 11.35 -5.46
N VAL A 134 3.66 10.59 -5.72
CA VAL A 134 4.43 9.85 -4.72
C VAL A 134 5.20 10.78 -3.79
N ASP A 135 5.71 11.91 -4.30
CA ASP A 135 6.53 12.82 -3.51
C ASP A 135 5.72 13.46 -2.38
N THR A 136 4.50 13.93 -2.66
CA THR A 136 3.61 14.52 -1.66
C THR A 136 3.12 13.46 -0.66
N ALA A 137 2.82 12.25 -1.13
CA ALA A 137 2.46 11.12 -0.28
C ALA A 137 3.57 10.78 0.72
N TRP A 138 4.82 10.74 0.23
CA TRP A 138 5.99 10.50 1.05
C TRP A 138 6.21 11.62 2.08
N GLU A 139 6.11 12.88 1.69
CA GLU A 139 6.24 14.00 2.62
C GLU A 139 5.23 13.94 3.77
N TRP A 140 4.02 13.45 3.50
CA TRP A 140 2.99 13.24 4.51
C TRP A 140 3.31 12.05 5.42
N LEU A 141 3.71 10.90 4.85
CA LEU A 141 4.10 9.72 5.63
C LEU A 141 5.30 10.00 6.54
N HIS A 142 6.31 10.72 6.03
CA HIS A 142 7.49 11.07 6.82
C HIS A 142 7.15 11.93 8.05
N LYS A 143 6.11 12.78 7.98
CA LYS A 143 5.62 13.53 9.16
C LYS A 143 4.96 12.62 10.20
N HIS A 144 4.43 11.49 9.78
CA HIS A 144 3.85 10.46 10.66
C HIS A 144 4.89 9.45 11.16
N ASN A 145 6.11 9.49 10.63
CA ASN A 145 7.25 8.69 11.08
C ASN A 145 7.92 9.24 12.35
N ILE A 146 7.48 10.39 12.88
CA ILE A 146 8.17 11.05 13.98
C ILE A 146 7.97 10.27 15.28
N HIS A 147 9.02 9.56 15.67
CA HIS A 147 9.24 9.04 17.01
C HIS A 147 9.05 10.16 18.05
N VAL A 148 8.04 9.99 18.91
CA VAL A 148 8.10 10.53 20.27
C VAL A 148 8.96 9.59 21.11
#